data_AF-A0A6U6CLM5-F1
#
_entry.id   AF-A0A6U6CLM5-F1
#
_cell.length_a   1.000
_cell.length_b   1.000
_cell.length_c   1.000
_cell.angle_alpha   90.00
_cell.angle_beta   90.00
_cell.angle_gamma   90.00
#
_symmetry.space_group_name_H-M   'P 1'
#
loop_
_entity.id
_entity.type
_entity.pdbx_description
1 polymer ?
#
loop_
_entity_poly.entity_id
_entity_poly.type
_entity_poly.pdbx_seq_one_letter_code
_entity_poly.pdbx_strand_id
1 'polypeptide(L)'
;VQSGRGAMNFETKIANPTCTLDKSPNRKTYISEKLIAARMVAFVIVCTLSCESQASSASNTIPVNSSEVASLTCDIRQVSTPWKGENVKDLWAEYHNIFRFGNRNAASHLWATFLLERSSQMTPQQLEYMFSGFCAVSGSPVRPNDYNRYLLNLGTVLGGSRIGYMHYCCWPCVCDTQDFIRVDTKNVITKEGIRQYHFAVIGNPCDHPEKLNEPFVQPFGYRETTLSFEAREVRCQDGKLIGATLSDHGYPIISMFFNLSEQNPTGMGQEHNASGTHALARTVQSQSRTDVPQPGRILQVSGVHVQDEYEWKDYCSQRAAAGFNSGMGEIFRKVAAISPIRAQQKQVNEISSLIR
;
A
#
# COMPACT_ATOMS: atom_id res chain seq x y z
N VAL A 1 20.50 22.30 57.33
CA VAL A 1 21.72 22.68 56.57
C VAL A 1 21.30 22.83 55.11
N GLN A 2 21.41 24.05 54.61
CA GLN A 2 21.03 24.50 53.26
C GLN A 2 21.99 23.98 52.18
N SER A 3 21.57 24.23 50.94
CA SER A 3 22.36 24.37 49.70
C SER A 3 22.65 23.07 48.94
N GLY A 4 22.55 23.00 47.62
CA GLY A 4 22.14 23.97 46.62
C GLY A 4 22.14 23.26 45.26
N ARG A 5 21.06 23.39 44.47
CA ARG A 5 21.04 22.91 43.08
C ARG A 5 21.30 24.11 42.17
N GLY A 6 22.50 24.14 41.59
CA GLY A 6 22.87 25.09 40.55
C GLY A 6 22.12 24.79 39.26
N ALA A 7 21.42 25.79 38.75
CA ALA A 7 20.88 25.81 37.39
C ALA A 7 22.02 26.15 36.43
N MET A 8 22.27 25.29 35.43
CA MET A 8 23.13 25.60 34.30
C MET A 8 22.25 26.03 33.13
N ASN A 9 22.36 27.32 32.77
CA ASN A 9 21.84 27.90 31.55
C ASN A 9 22.74 27.49 30.38
N PHE A 10 22.18 26.82 29.37
CA PHE A 10 22.84 26.65 28.08
C PHE A 10 22.33 27.75 27.12
N GLU A 11 23.19 28.72 26.85
CA GLU A 11 23.02 29.66 25.73
C GLU A 11 23.40 28.98 24.42
N THR A 12 22.42 28.74 23.55
CA THR A 12 22.67 28.28 22.19
C THR A 12 22.75 29.49 21.26
N LYS A 13 23.97 29.88 20.89
CA LYS A 13 24.21 30.86 19.80
C LYS A 13 23.80 30.24 18.47
N ILE A 14 22.72 30.76 17.88
CA ILE A 14 22.29 30.44 16.51
C ILE A 14 23.03 31.39 15.57
N ALA A 15 23.95 30.86 14.76
CA ALA A 15 24.53 31.57 13.63
C ALA A 15 23.72 31.23 12.36
N ASN A 16 23.02 32.23 11.82
CA ASN A 16 22.35 32.17 10.52
C ASN A 16 23.38 32.37 9.39
N PRO A 17 23.45 31.50 8.38
CA PRO A 17 24.05 31.88 7.11
C PRO A 17 22.99 32.56 6.23
N THR A 18 23.16 33.87 6.04
CA THR A 18 22.52 34.72 5.04
C THR A 18 22.95 34.30 3.63
N CYS A 19 22.00 33.90 2.79
CA CYS A 19 22.18 33.86 1.33
C CYS A 19 21.71 35.20 0.74
N THR A 20 22.66 36.00 0.28
CA THR A 20 22.45 37.22 -0.51
C THR A 20 22.09 36.85 -1.95
N LEU A 21 20.89 37.23 -2.39
CA LEU A 21 20.51 37.28 -3.79
C LEU A 21 20.90 38.65 -4.35
N ASP A 22 21.89 38.64 -5.26
CA ASP A 22 22.22 39.82 -6.06
C ASP A 22 21.23 39.93 -7.24
N LYS A 23 20.58 41.08 -7.34
CA LYS A 23 19.73 41.51 -8.45
C LYS A 23 20.34 42.80 -8.98
N SER A 24 20.68 42.83 -10.27
CA SER A 24 20.76 44.09 -11.02
C SER A 24 20.70 43.84 -12.54
N PRO A 25 20.16 44.80 -13.34
CA PRO A 25 19.29 44.47 -14.47
C PRO A 25 19.70 45.11 -15.83
N ASN A 26 18.79 44.95 -16.81
CA ASN A 26 18.47 45.83 -17.96
C ASN A 26 19.21 45.66 -19.30
N ARG A 27 18.43 45.27 -20.32
CA ARG A 27 17.99 46.14 -21.45
C ARG A 27 16.88 45.40 -22.23
N LYS A 28 15.63 45.90 -22.26
CA LYS A 28 15.00 46.73 -23.33
C LYS A 28 15.26 46.13 -24.74
N THR A 29 14.27 45.82 -25.59
CA THR A 29 13.17 46.70 -26.02
C THR A 29 12.04 45.93 -26.74
N TYR A 30 10.80 46.40 -26.51
CA TYR A 30 9.55 46.32 -27.29
C TYR A 30 9.64 46.09 -28.81
N ILE A 31 8.66 45.37 -29.39
CA ILE A 31 7.53 45.94 -30.19
C ILE A 31 6.58 44.78 -30.62
N SER A 32 5.29 45.13 -30.64
CA SER A 32 4.10 44.39 -31.07
C SER A 32 4.08 44.01 -32.56
N GLU A 33 3.33 42.96 -32.94
CA GLU A 33 2.15 43.09 -33.83
C GLU A 33 1.48 41.74 -34.14
N LYS A 34 0.21 41.85 -34.55
CA LYS A 34 -0.81 40.83 -34.76
C LYS A 34 -0.62 40.05 -36.09
N LEU A 35 -1.37 38.95 -36.18
CA LEU A 35 -2.13 38.48 -37.36
C LEU A 35 -1.37 37.59 -38.37
N ILE A 36 -1.84 36.35 -38.55
CA ILE A 36 -2.54 35.83 -39.75
C ILE A 36 -2.57 34.29 -39.74
N ALA A 37 -3.70 33.78 -40.20
CA ALA A 37 -4.17 32.40 -40.19
C ALA A 37 -3.54 31.47 -41.24
N ALA A 38 -3.71 30.16 -40.97
CA ALA A 38 -4.01 29.04 -41.88
C ALA A 38 -2.98 28.63 -42.96
N ARG A 39 -2.65 27.33 -42.96
CA ARG A 39 -2.91 26.42 -44.11
C ARG A 39 -2.63 24.95 -43.79
N MET A 40 -3.64 24.11 -44.08
CA MET A 40 -3.55 22.67 -44.32
C MET A 40 -2.69 22.36 -45.57
N VAL A 41 -2.21 21.12 -45.71
CA VAL A 41 -2.48 20.21 -46.85
C VAL A 41 -1.90 18.82 -46.57
N ALA A 42 -2.72 17.80 -46.84
CA ALA A 42 -2.47 16.38 -46.76
C ALA A 42 -1.66 15.84 -47.95
N PHE A 43 -1.01 14.69 -47.77
CA PHE A 43 -0.52 13.86 -48.88
C PHE A 43 -0.98 12.41 -48.70
N VAL A 44 -1.85 11.98 -49.61
CA VAL A 44 -2.24 10.58 -49.89
C VAL A 44 -1.54 10.21 -51.19
N ILE A 45 -0.82 9.08 -51.21
CA ILE A 45 -0.45 8.40 -52.46
C ILE A 45 -0.86 6.93 -52.34
N VAL A 46 -1.76 6.55 -53.24
CA VAL A 46 -2.11 5.16 -53.59
C VAL A 46 -1.26 4.77 -54.79
N CYS A 47 -0.63 3.59 -54.74
CA CYS A 47 -0.19 2.87 -55.95
C CYS A 47 -0.43 1.37 -55.77
N THR A 48 -1.24 0.82 -56.67
CA THR A 48 -1.51 -0.60 -56.90
C THR A 48 -0.63 -1.13 -58.04
N LEU A 49 -0.08 -2.36 -57.94
CA LEU A 49 0.14 -3.30 -59.06
C LEU A 49 0.64 -4.67 -58.56
N SER A 50 0.29 -5.70 -59.32
CA SER A 50 0.20 -7.12 -58.95
C SER A 50 1.43 -7.99 -59.30
N CYS A 51 1.52 -9.14 -58.59
CA CYS A 51 2.00 -10.49 -58.97
C CYS A 51 3.32 -10.72 -59.73
N GLU A 52 4.28 -11.45 -59.13
CA GLU A 52 4.65 -12.83 -59.51
C GLU A 52 5.73 -13.44 -58.59
N SER A 53 5.69 -14.76 -58.50
CA SER A 53 6.46 -15.65 -57.63
C SER A 53 7.95 -15.77 -58.00
N GLN A 54 8.83 -15.82 -57.00
CA GLN A 54 10.03 -16.67 -57.03
C GLN A 54 10.58 -16.91 -55.61
N ALA A 55 10.78 -18.18 -55.30
CA ALA A 55 11.42 -18.65 -54.08
C ALA A 55 12.93 -18.44 -54.17
N SER A 56 13.52 -17.75 -53.18
CA SER A 56 14.92 -17.96 -52.82
C SER A 56 15.15 -17.59 -51.36
N SER A 57 15.74 -18.54 -50.63
CA SER A 57 16.23 -18.45 -49.27
C SER A 57 17.09 -17.22 -49.00
N ALA A 58 16.65 -16.35 -48.09
CA ALA A 58 17.51 -15.44 -47.35
C ALA A 58 16.85 -15.12 -46.00
N SER A 59 17.55 -15.46 -44.92
CA SER A 59 17.20 -15.13 -43.54
C SER A 59 17.18 -13.61 -43.38
N ASN A 60 16.00 -13.00 -43.40
CA ASN A 60 15.81 -11.61 -43.01
C ASN A 60 15.30 -11.58 -41.58
N THR A 61 16.24 -11.43 -40.63
CA THR A 61 15.95 -10.96 -39.29
C THR A 61 15.39 -9.54 -39.37
N ILE A 62 14.09 -9.41 -39.10
CA ILE A 62 13.45 -8.13 -38.81
C ILE A 62 14.08 -7.62 -37.50
N PRO A 63 14.67 -6.40 -37.46
CA PRO A 63 15.06 -5.81 -36.20
C PRO A 63 13.77 -5.43 -35.45
N VAL A 64 13.41 -6.24 -34.46
CA VAL A 64 12.38 -5.86 -33.49
C VAL A 64 12.92 -4.65 -32.75
N ASN A 65 12.25 -3.52 -32.95
CA ASN A 65 12.52 -2.26 -32.28
C ASN A 65 12.48 -2.51 -30.76
N SER A 66 13.59 -2.30 -30.08
CA SER A 66 13.82 -2.63 -28.67
C SER A 66 13.14 -1.68 -27.67
N SER A 67 12.05 -1.03 -28.06
CA SER A 67 11.41 0.03 -27.27
C SER A 67 10.14 -0.39 -26.53
N GLU A 68 9.83 -1.69 -26.43
CA GLU A 68 8.63 -2.15 -25.72
C GLU A 68 8.87 -3.37 -24.80
N VAL A 69 10.06 -3.43 -24.20
CA VAL A 69 10.20 -4.15 -22.92
C VAL A 69 9.86 -3.14 -21.85
N ALA A 70 8.63 -3.16 -21.34
CA ALA A 70 8.26 -2.42 -20.15
C ALA A 70 9.27 -2.75 -19.05
N SER A 71 10.13 -1.78 -18.76
CA SER A 71 11.17 -1.91 -17.75
C SER A 71 10.51 -2.28 -16.43
N LEU A 72 10.71 -3.53 -15.98
CA LEU A 72 10.40 -4.00 -14.63
C LEU A 72 11.33 -3.27 -13.64
N THR A 73 11.10 -1.97 -13.45
CA THR A 73 11.83 -1.17 -12.46
C THR A 73 11.09 -1.20 -11.14
N CYS A 74 11.78 -1.67 -10.11
CA CYS A 74 11.38 -1.49 -8.72
C CYS A 74 11.93 -0.12 -8.26
N ASP A 75 11.02 0.79 -7.89
CA ASP A 75 11.36 2.15 -7.43
C ASP A 75 11.53 2.25 -5.90
N ILE A 76 11.69 1.11 -5.21
CA ILE A 76 11.91 1.10 -3.76
C ILE A 76 13.40 1.28 -3.50
N ARG A 77 13.77 2.40 -2.87
CA ARG A 77 15.14 2.65 -2.42
C ARG A 77 15.61 1.54 -1.47
N GLN A 78 16.63 0.79 -1.87
CA GLN A 78 17.20 -0.28 -1.04
C GLN A 78 18.27 0.26 -0.08
N VAL A 79 18.27 -0.27 1.13
CA VAL A 79 19.32 -0.06 2.14
C VAL A 79 20.47 -1.01 1.85
N SER A 80 21.69 -0.46 1.76
CA SER A 80 22.91 -1.23 1.47
C SER A 80 23.47 -1.93 2.72
N THR A 81 23.25 -1.38 3.91
CA THR A 81 23.70 -1.99 5.17
C THR A 81 22.93 -3.29 5.42
N PRO A 82 23.60 -4.43 5.57
CA PRO A 82 22.92 -5.70 5.83
C PRO A 82 22.17 -5.69 7.16
N TRP A 83 20.90 -6.13 7.14
CA TRP A 83 20.13 -6.44 8.33
C TRP A 83 20.07 -7.95 8.52
N LYS A 84 20.51 -8.45 9.68
CA LYS A 84 20.66 -9.89 9.95
C LYS A 84 19.42 -10.51 10.62
N GLY A 85 18.24 -9.89 10.47
CA GLY A 85 17.01 -10.42 11.04
C GLY A 85 16.55 -11.69 10.30
N GLU A 86 16.28 -12.76 11.04
CA GLU A 86 15.92 -14.07 10.47
C GLU A 86 14.45 -14.40 10.72
N ASN A 87 13.86 -13.85 11.77
CA ASN A 87 12.47 -14.10 12.13
C ASN A 87 11.73 -12.85 12.62
N VAL A 88 10.41 -12.99 12.82
CA VAL A 88 9.54 -11.88 13.24
C VAL A 88 9.96 -11.25 14.57
N LYS A 89 10.63 -11.98 15.48
CA LYS A 89 11.13 -11.36 16.74
C LYS A 89 12.27 -10.40 16.47
N ASP A 90 13.12 -10.69 15.49
CA ASP A 90 14.21 -9.78 15.09
C ASP A 90 13.62 -8.52 14.46
N LEU A 91 12.55 -8.66 13.66
CA LEU A 91 11.77 -7.51 13.19
C LEU A 91 11.26 -6.69 14.38
N TRP A 92 10.66 -7.32 15.39
CA TRP A 92 10.14 -6.59 16.55
C TRP A 92 11.23 -5.93 17.39
N ALA A 93 12.45 -6.47 17.40
CA ALA A 93 13.58 -5.83 18.07
C ALA A 93 13.93 -4.45 17.45
N GLU A 94 13.53 -4.21 16.21
CA GLU A 94 13.67 -2.92 15.52
C GLU A 94 12.59 -1.90 15.87
N TYR A 95 11.65 -2.25 16.78
CA TYR A 95 10.50 -1.39 17.12
C TYR A 95 10.91 0.05 17.42
N HIS A 96 11.95 0.26 18.24
CA HIS A 96 12.40 1.61 18.61
C HIS A 96 13.21 2.32 17.52
N ASN A 97 13.73 1.57 16.54
CA ASN A 97 14.41 2.15 15.38
C ASN A 97 13.41 2.63 14.32
N ILE A 98 12.25 1.96 14.25
CA ILE A 98 11.15 2.20 13.31
C ILE A 98 10.19 3.25 13.87
N PHE A 99 9.75 3.10 15.11
CA PHE A 99 8.81 4.00 15.77
C PHE A 99 9.53 4.95 16.75
N ARG A 100 9.90 6.13 16.25
CA ARG A 100 10.70 7.12 16.98
C ARG A 100 9.86 8.12 17.81
N PHE A 101 8.55 8.13 17.60
CA PHE A 101 7.56 9.00 18.24
C PHE A 101 6.62 8.24 19.17
N GLY A 102 6.86 6.94 19.39
CA GLY A 102 6.50 6.22 20.61
C GLY A 102 5.21 5.38 20.54
N ASN A 103 4.35 5.52 19.53
CA ASN A 103 3.25 4.58 19.33
C ASN A 103 3.08 4.16 17.87
N ARG A 104 2.95 2.84 17.66
CA ARG A 104 2.69 2.22 16.35
C ARG A 104 1.28 2.44 15.79
N ASN A 105 0.41 3.16 16.50
CA ASN A 105 -1.00 3.26 16.17
C ASN A 105 -1.19 3.82 14.76
N ALA A 106 -1.96 3.11 13.93
CA ALA A 106 -2.18 3.46 12.52
C ALA A 106 -0.88 3.62 11.68
N ALA A 107 0.25 3.11 12.16
CA ALA A 107 1.57 3.36 11.60
C ALA A 107 2.26 2.10 11.05
N SER A 108 1.48 1.08 10.71
CA SER A 108 1.97 -0.18 10.10
C SER A 108 2.73 0.04 8.78
N HIS A 109 2.52 1.17 8.09
CA HIS A 109 3.32 1.57 6.93
C HIS A 109 4.82 1.68 7.21
N LEU A 110 5.23 1.97 8.45
CA LEU A 110 6.64 2.02 8.84
C LEU A 110 7.26 0.62 8.92
N TRP A 111 6.51 -0.39 9.42
CA TRP A 111 6.93 -1.78 9.34
C TRP A 111 7.10 -2.24 7.89
N ALA A 112 6.09 -1.96 7.05
CA ALA A 112 6.11 -2.33 5.66
C ALA A 112 7.32 -1.71 4.93
N THR A 113 7.56 -0.41 5.14
CA THR A 113 8.70 0.29 4.54
C THR A 113 10.03 -0.27 5.02
N PHE A 114 10.18 -0.54 6.31
CA PHE A 114 11.39 -1.15 6.84
C PHE A 114 11.76 -2.45 6.12
N LEU A 115 10.77 -3.32 5.87
CA LEU A 115 10.94 -4.58 5.15
C LEU A 115 11.21 -4.37 3.66
N LEU A 116 10.45 -3.49 3.00
CA LEU A 116 10.57 -3.25 1.56
C LEU A 116 11.91 -2.59 1.19
N GLU A 117 12.44 -1.71 2.04
CA GLU A 117 13.78 -1.12 1.84
C GLU A 117 14.91 -2.15 2.03
N ARG A 118 14.64 -3.32 2.60
CA ARG A 118 15.61 -4.41 2.84
C ARG A 118 15.27 -5.66 2.05
N SER A 119 14.28 -5.61 1.17
CA SER A 119 13.75 -6.80 0.51
C SER A 119 14.79 -7.48 -0.38
N SER A 120 15.71 -6.71 -0.99
CA SER A 120 16.84 -7.24 -1.77
C SER A 120 17.77 -8.17 -0.98
N GLN A 121 17.72 -8.11 0.35
CA GLN A 121 18.53 -8.94 1.25
C GLN A 121 17.80 -10.22 1.69
N MET A 122 16.52 -10.36 1.36
CA MET A 122 15.65 -11.47 1.80
C MET A 122 15.22 -12.33 0.61
N THR A 123 15.04 -13.63 0.85
CA THR A 123 14.29 -14.46 -0.11
C THR A 123 12.81 -14.05 -0.12
N PRO A 124 12.06 -14.37 -1.18
CA PRO A 124 10.61 -14.16 -1.21
C PRO A 124 9.89 -14.71 0.01
N GLN A 125 10.26 -15.91 0.47
CA GLN A 125 9.63 -16.59 1.61
C GLN A 125 9.97 -15.89 2.93
N GLN A 126 11.22 -15.42 3.09
CA GLN A 126 11.61 -14.66 4.27
C GLN A 126 10.87 -13.32 4.33
N LEU A 127 10.73 -12.63 3.20
CA LEU A 127 9.98 -11.37 3.12
C LEU A 127 8.51 -11.58 3.51
N GLU A 128 7.84 -12.58 2.90
CA GLU A 128 6.46 -12.95 3.22
C GLU A 128 6.30 -13.31 4.71
N TYR A 129 7.23 -14.11 5.26
CA TYR A 129 7.23 -14.45 6.68
C TYR A 129 7.37 -13.23 7.59
N MET A 130 8.26 -12.28 7.26
CA MET A 130 8.41 -11.05 8.03
C MET A 130 7.15 -10.18 8.00
N PHE A 131 6.47 -10.07 6.85
CA PHE A 131 5.22 -9.35 6.71
C PHE A 131 4.07 -9.96 7.53
N SER A 132 4.13 -11.26 7.84
CA SER A 132 3.14 -11.89 8.74
C SER A 132 3.32 -11.48 10.22
N GLY A 133 4.41 -10.78 10.54
CA GLY A 133 4.82 -10.43 11.89
C GLY A 133 4.13 -9.23 12.54
N PHE A 134 3.20 -8.55 11.85
CA PHE A 134 2.51 -7.38 12.41
C PHE A 134 1.09 -7.20 11.86
N CYS A 135 0.24 -6.57 12.68
CA CYS A 135 -1.14 -6.25 12.32
C CYS A 135 -1.22 -5.01 11.44
N ALA A 136 -1.88 -5.09 10.29
CA ALA A 136 -2.04 -3.97 9.36
C ALA A 136 -2.82 -2.79 9.95
N VAL A 137 -3.81 -3.06 10.81
CA VAL A 137 -4.66 -2.03 11.46
C VAL A 137 -3.91 -1.35 12.60
N SER A 138 -3.43 -2.14 13.57
CA SER A 138 -2.92 -1.59 14.83
C SER A 138 -1.42 -1.34 14.84
N GLY A 139 -0.68 -1.87 13.87
CA GLY A 139 0.79 -1.91 13.89
C GLY A 139 1.40 -2.83 14.96
N SER A 140 0.56 -3.55 15.73
CA SER A 140 1.03 -4.40 16.83
C SER A 140 1.78 -5.62 16.32
N PRO A 141 2.88 -6.03 16.99
CA PRO A 141 3.54 -7.31 16.73
C PRO A 141 2.58 -8.48 16.80
N VAL A 142 2.69 -9.43 15.88
CA VAL A 142 1.85 -10.62 15.78
C VAL A 142 2.74 -11.83 15.57
N ARG A 143 2.65 -12.83 16.46
CA ARG A 143 3.27 -14.14 16.22
C ARG A 143 2.40 -14.91 15.21
N PRO A 144 2.78 -15.05 13.94
CA PRO A 144 1.93 -15.64 12.92
C PRO A 144 1.57 -17.09 13.28
N ASN A 145 0.29 -17.42 13.18
CA ASN A 145 -0.26 -18.76 13.37
C ASN A 145 -1.65 -18.85 12.71
N ASP A 146 -2.24 -20.04 12.67
CA ASP A 146 -3.53 -20.26 12.00
C ASP A 146 -4.68 -19.49 12.65
N TYR A 147 -4.67 -19.29 13.98
CA TYR A 147 -5.71 -18.54 14.68
C TYR A 147 -5.69 -17.04 14.44
N ASN A 148 -4.58 -16.47 13.96
CA ASN A 148 -4.55 -15.06 13.59
C ASN A 148 -4.49 -14.83 12.10
N ARG A 149 -4.61 -15.88 11.28
CA ARG A 149 -4.73 -15.78 9.83
C ARG A 149 -6.20 -15.59 9.47
N TYR A 150 -6.56 -14.38 9.04
CA TYR A 150 -7.93 -14.06 8.65
C TYR A 150 -8.04 -14.02 7.13
N LEU A 151 -8.95 -14.83 6.59
CA LEU A 151 -9.37 -14.81 5.21
C LEU A 151 -10.28 -13.59 4.98
N LEU A 152 -9.97 -12.82 3.95
CA LEU A 152 -10.59 -11.53 3.66
C LEU A 152 -10.92 -11.45 2.18
N ASN A 153 -12.04 -10.81 1.85
CA ASN A 153 -12.38 -10.38 0.51
C ASN A 153 -12.38 -8.85 0.48
N LEU A 154 -11.31 -8.24 -0.06
CA LEU A 154 -11.11 -6.80 -0.05
C LEU A 154 -11.25 -6.20 -1.45
N GLY A 155 -11.85 -5.01 -1.54
CA GLY A 155 -11.89 -4.24 -2.78
C GLY A 155 -10.49 -3.90 -3.28
N THR A 156 -10.26 -3.92 -4.59
CA THR A 156 -8.98 -3.46 -5.17
C THR A 156 -9.03 -1.98 -5.56
N VAL A 157 -7.87 -1.33 -5.67
CA VAL A 157 -7.80 0.09 -6.09
C VAL A 157 -8.34 0.32 -7.51
N LEU A 158 -8.19 -0.68 -8.38
CA LEU A 158 -8.68 -0.67 -9.77
C LEU A 158 -10.14 -1.15 -9.91
N GLY A 159 -10.81 -1.47 -8.81
CA GLY A 159 -12.15 -2.03 -8.81
C GLY A 159 -12.19 -3.56 -8.71
N GLY A 160 -13.38 -4.12 -8.49
CA GLY A 160 -13.53 -5.53 -8.12
C GLY A 160 -13.00 -5.82 -6.71
N SER A 161 -12.81 -7.10 -6.40
CA SER A 161 -12.29 -7.54 -5.10
C SER A 161 -11.29 -8.68 -5.25
N ARG A 162 -10.46 -8.86 -4.23
CA ARG A 162 -9.46 -9.93 -4.13
C ARG A 162 -9.65 -10.69 -2.83
N ILE A 163 -9.61 -12.02 -2.95
CA ILE A 163 -9.57 -12.92 -1.80
C ILE A 163 -8.12 -13.25 -1.47
N GLY A 164 -7.79 -13.18 -0.18
CA GLY A 164 -6.49 -13.47 0.37
C GLY A 164 -6.58 -13.49 1.89
N TYR A 165 -5.44 -13.43 2.57
CA TYR A 165 -5.44 -13.36 4.02
C TYR A 165 -4.46 -12.33 4.56
N MET A 166 -4.64 -11.95 5.82
CA MET A 166 -3.69 -11.16 6.61
C MET A 166 -3.62 -11.70 8.04
N HIS A 167 -2.59 -11.26 8.77
CA HIS A 167 -2.42 -11.60 10.18
C HIS A 167 -2.87 -10.46 11.10
N TYR A 168 -3.77 -10.73 12.05
CA TYR A 168 -4.29 -9.73 12.98
C TYR A 168 -4.08 -10.06 14.45
N CYS A 169 -3.82 -9.02 15.25
CA CYS A 169 -3.58 -9.17 16.68
C CYS A 169 -4.86 -9.49 17.48
N CYS A 170 -6.03 -9.15 16.95
CA CYS A 170 -7.32 -9.38 17.59
C CYS A 170 -8.46 -9.30 16.57
N TRP A 171 -9.59 -9.92 16.88
CA TRP A 171 -10.76 -9.96 16.00
C TRP A 171 -11.33 -8.59 15.60
N PRO A 172 -11.32 -7.52 16.44
CA PRO A 172 -11.87 -6.23 16.02
C PRO A 172 -11.16 -5.65 14.79
N CYS A 173 -9.87 -5.99 14.59
CA CYS A 173 -9.11 -5.55 13.42
C CYS A 173 -9.71 -6.09 12.11
N VAL A 174 -10.36 -7.26 12.14
CA VAL A 174 -11.10 -7.78 10.97
C VAL A 174 -12.18 -6.79 10.54
N CYS A 175 -12.99 -6.33 11.50
CA CYS A 175 -14.06 -5.36 11.25
C CYS A 175 -13.53 -3.98 10.83
N ASP A 176 -12.35 -3.60 11.32
CA ASP A 176 -11.74 -2.30 11.01
C ASP A 176 -11.07 -2.27 9.62
N THR A 177 -11.04 -3.41 8.90
CA THR A 177 -10.38 -3.57 7.59
C THR A 177 -11.23 -3.07 6.42
N GLN A 178 -12.48 -3.54 6.34
CA GLN A 178 -13.28 -3.54 5.11
C GLN A 178 -13.54 -2.14 4.51
N ASP A 179 -13.75 -1.14 5.37
CA ASP A 179 -14.21 0.17 4.90
C ASP A 179 -13.12 0.95 4.15
N PHE A 180 -11.87 0.87 4.63
CA PHE A 180 -10.80 1.76 4.18
C PHE A 180 -9.61 1.05 3.53
N ILE A 181 -9.38 -0.23 3.84
CA ILE A 181 -8.28 -0.97 3.24
C ILE A 181 -8.69 -1.42 1.83
N ARG A 182 -7.79 -1.20 0.87
CA ARG A 182 -7.89 -1.78 -0.48
C ARG A 182 -6.67 -2.63 -0.75
N VAL A 183 -6.77 -3.45 -1.80
CA VAL A 183 -5.63 -4.21 -2.32
C VAL A 183 -5.05 -3.49 -3.55
N ASP A 184 -3.73 -3.34 -3.55
CA ASP A 184 -2.96 -2.87 -4.69
C ASP A 184 -1.74 -3.78 -4.93
N THR A 185 -0.98 -3.53 -6.00
CA THR A 185 0.25 -4.24 -6.33
C THR A 185 1.49 -3.39 -6.09
N LYS A 186 2.64 -4.07 -5.96
CA LYS A 186 3.97 -3.47 -6.09
C LYS A 186 4.97 -4.52 -6.56
N ASN A 187 5.82 -4.15 -7.51
CA ASN A 187 7.02 -4.92 -7.85
C ASN A 187 8.10 -4.71 -6.79
N VAL A 188 8.64 -5.80 -6.25
CA VAL A 188 9.63 -5.79 -5.16
C VAL A 188 10.86 -6.59 -5.59
N ILE A 189 12.05 -5.98 -5.46
CA ILE A 189 13.32 -6.71 -5.61
C ILE A 189 13.52 -7.57 -4.38
N THR A 190 13.75 -8.87 -4.59
CA THR A 190 14.18 -9.81 -3.56
C THR A 190 15.58 -10.33 -3.88
N LYS A 191 16.16 -11.11 -2.97
CA LYS A 191 17.43 -11.81 -3.19
C LYS A 191 17.39 -12.74 -4.41
N GLU A 192 16.20 -13.20 -4.81
CA GLU A 192 15.97 -14.12 -5.93
C GLU A 192 15.50 -13.42 -7.22
N GLY A 193 15.40 -12.09 -7.19
CA GLY A 193 14.94 -11.29 -8.33
C GLY A 193 13.66 -10.50 -8.02
N ILE A 194 13.12 -9.88 -9.05
CA ILE A 194 11.92 -9.04 -8.93
C ILE A 194 10.67 -9.93 -8.93
N ARG A 195 9.77 -9.67 -7.98
CA ARG A 195 8.45 -10.32 -7.90
C ARG A 195 7.38 -9.29 -7.60
N GLN A 196 6.21 -9.45 -8.22
CA GLN A 196 5.04 -8.65 -7.88
C GLN A 196 4.32 -9.25 -6.68
N TYR A 197 3.93 -8.40 -5.74
CA TYR A 197 3.16 -8.78 -4.55
C TYR A 197 1.88 -7.95 -4.47
N HIS A 198 0.92 -8.46 -3.70
CA HIS A 198 -0.29 -7.72 -3.32
C HIS A 198 -0.12 -7.13 -1.93
N PHE A 199 -0.55 -5.88 -1.78
CA PHE A 199 -0.43 -5.13 -0.54
C PHE A 199 -1.78 -4.57 -0.11
N ALA A 200 -2.02 -4.60 1.20
CA ALA A 200 -3.05 -3.79 1.83
C ALA A 200 -2.56 -2.33 1.83
N VAL A 201 -3.40 -1.44 1.31
CA VAL A 201 -3.14 -0.01 1.21
C VAL A 201 -4.27 0.80 1.81
N ILE A 202 -3.95 2.00 2.27
CA ILE A 202 -4.92 3.02 2.69
C ILE A 202 -4.74 4.27 1.84
N GLY A 203 -5.71 5.16 1.85
CA GLY A 203 -5.52 6.47 1.23
C GLY A 203 -4.58 7.34 2.07
N ASN A 204 -4.01 8.37 1.45
CA ASN A 204 -2.97 9.19 2.07
C ASN A 204 -3.60 10.19 3.08
N PRO A 205 -3.41 10.00 4.40
CA PRO A 205 -3.95 10.94 5.39
C PRO A 205 -3.32 12.34 5.26
N CYS A 206 -2.20 12.47 4.54
CA CYS A 206 -1.54 13.74 4.31
C CYS A 206 -2.11 14.54 3.14
N ASP A 207 -3.18 14.08 2.48
CA ASP A 207 -3.96 14.93 1.56
C ASP A 207 -4.82 15.94 2.35
N HIS A 208 -5.14 15.63 3.62
CA HIS A 208 -5.88 16.49 4.55
C HIS A 208 -5.23 16.47 5.95
N PRO A 209 -3.97 16.93 6.07
CA PRO A 209 -3.18 16.81 7.30
C PRO A 209 -3.76 17.60 8.48
N GLU A 210 -4.60 18.61 8.20
CA GLU A 210 -5.35 19.37 9.21
C GLU A 210 -6.22 18.46 10.10
N LYS A 211 -6.79 17.40 9.53
CA LYS A 211 -7.65 16.45 10.26
C LYS A 211 -6.90 15.67 11.33
N LEU A 212 -5.56 15.62 11.28
CA LEU A 212 -4.77 14.99 12.32
C LEU A 212 -4.85 15.74 13.66
N ASN A 213 -5.16 17.04 13.63
CA ASN A 213 -5.23 17.90 14.81
C ASN A 213 -6.66 18.22 15.25
N GLU A 214 -7.68 17.68 14.56
CA GLU A 214 -9.07 17.84 14.98
C GLU A 214 -9.30 17.09 16.30
N PRO A 215 -9.87 17.76 17.32
CA PRO A 215 -10.15 17.13 18.59
C PRO A 215 -11.28 16.11 18.46
N PHE A 216 -11.14 14.99 19.16
CA PHE A 216 -12.21 14.02 19.36
C PHE A 216 -12.16 13.46 20.77
N VAL A 217 -13.32 13.00 21.26
CA VAL A 217 -13.39 12.29 22.55
C VAL A 217 -13.04 10.83 22.30
N GLN A 218 -11.95 10.36 22.90
CA GLN A 218 -11.66 8.93 22.84
C GLN A 218 -12.63 8.15 23.75
N PRO A 219 -13.12 6.99 23.30
CA PRO A 219 -14.07 6.18 24.06
C PRO A 219 -13.44 5.50 25.27
N PHE A 220 -12.10 5.37 25.31
CA PHE A 220 -11.39 4.95 26.52
C PHE A 220 -11.02 6.16 27.34
N GLY A 221 -11.49 6.22 28.58
CA GLY A 221 -11.13 7.29 29.50
C GLY A 221 -11.76 8.65 29.19
N TYR A 222 -12.60 8.76 28.17
CA TYR A 222 -13.48 9.91 27.90
C TYR A 222 -12.75 11.26 27.92
N ARG A 223 -11.49 11.29 27.46
CA ARG A 223 -10.73 12.53 27.31
C ARG A 223 -10.79 13.02 25.87
N GLU A 224 -10.76 14.33 25.72
CA GLU A 224 -10.48 14.95 24.43
C GLU A 224 -9.02 14.72 24.05
N THR A 225 -8.77 14.38 22.78
CA THR A 225 -7.45 14.08 22.22
C THR A 225 -7.45 14.37 20.71
N THR A 226 -6.33 14.16 20.03
CA THR A 226 -6.18 14.30 18.57
C THR A 226 -5.49 13.09 17.97
N LEU A 227 -5.57 12.90 16.66
CA LEU A 227 -4.82 11.83 15.99
C LEU A 227 -3.31 12.09 16.05
N SER A 228 -2.88 13.35 16.00
CA SER A 228 -1.47 13.73 16.16
C SER A 228 -0.90 13.33 17.53
N PHE A 229 -1.76 13.18 18.56
CA PHE A 229 -1.39 12.66 19.86
C PHE A 229 -1.50 11.12 19.95
N GLU A 230 -2.59 10.53 19.47
CA GLU A 230 -2.85 9.09 19.60
C GLU A 230 -2.11 8.23 18.56
N ALA A 231 -1.71 8.81 17.43
CA ALA A 231 -0.99 8.16 16.31
C ALA A 231 0.22 9.01 15.91
N ARG A 232 1.19 9.16 16.81
CA ARG A 232 2.29 10.13 16.70
C ARG A 232 3.24 9.89 15.52
N GLU A 233 3.21 8.69 14.98
CA GLU A 233 3.97 8.28 13.80
C GLU A 233 3.30 8.66 12.49
N VAL A 234 1.98 8.93 12.50
CA VAL A 234 1.25 9.42 11.32
C VAL A 234 1.60 10.89 11.16
N ARG A 235 2.63 11.15 10.34
CA ARG A 235 3.21 12.47 10.15
C ARG A 235 3.30 12.82 8.67
N CYS A 236 3.07 14.09 8.39
CA CYS A 236 3.02 14.61 7.03
C CYS A 236 4.17 15.57 6.76
N GLN A 237 4.75 15.46 5.57
CA GLN A 237 5.70 16.43 5.02
C GLN A 237 5.43 16.57 3.52
N ASP A 238 5.23 17.81 3.06
CA ASP A 238 5.00 18.12 1.64
C ASP A 238 3.86 17.29 1.01
N GLY A 239 2.75 17.12 1.74
CA GLY A 239 1.60 16.33 1.31
C GLY A 239 1.80 14.80 1.34
N LYS A 240 2.95 14.31 1.83
CA LYS A 240 3.27 12.88 1.87
C LYS A 240 3.29 12.34 3.30
N LEU A 241 2.81 11.11 3.47
CA LEU A 241 2.99 10.34 4.69
C LEU A 241 4.45 9.93 4.83
N ILE A 242 5.11 10.47 5.87
CA ILE A 242 6.55 10.28 6.10
C ILE A 242 6.84 8.80 6.32
N GLY A 243 7.82 8.27 5.60
CA GLY A 243 8.27 6.88 5.77
C GLY A 243 7.31 5.83 5.18
N ALA A 244 6.37 6.22 4.33
CA ALA A 244 5.52 5.28 3.60
C ALA A 244 6.10 4.93 2.23
N THR A 245 6.33 3.65 1.97
CA THR A 245 6.46 3.11 0.62
C THR A 245 5.08 3.08 -0.06
N LEU A 246 5.02 3.58 -1.29
CA LEU A 246 3.78 3.63 -2.06
C LEU A 246 3.65 2.43 -3.01
N SER A 247 2.42 1.94 -3.17
CA SER A 247 2.03 0.94 -4.15
C SER A 247 2.13 1.46 -5.60
N ASP A 248 1.87 0.61 -6.59
CA ASP A 248 1.94 0.96 -8.01
C ASP A 248 0.99 2.12 -8.38
N HIS A 249 -0.14 2.26 -7.70
CA HIS A 249 -1.08 3.38 -7.90
C HIS A 249 -0.92 4.51 -6.88
N GLY A 250 0.19 4.56 -6.14
CA GLY A 250 0.55 5.69 -5.30
C GLY A 250 -0.09 5.70 -3.90
N TYR A 251 -0.56 4.56 -3.40
CA TYR A 251 -1.17 4.47 -2.06
C TYR A 251 -0.20 3.96 -1.00
N PRO A 252 -0.19 4.52 0.22
CA PRO A 252 0.61 4.00 1.33
C PRO A 252 0.35 2.51 1.60
N ILE A 253 1.41 1.70 1.49
CA ILE A 253 1.40 0.28 1.85
C ILE A 253 1.42 0.14 3.37
N ILE A 254 0.46 -0.60 3.92
CA ILE A 254 0.35 -0.85 5.36
C ILE A 254 0.62 -2.30 5.76
N SER A 255 0.48 -3.27 4.85
CA SER A 255 0.91 -4.66 5.05
C SER A 255 0.85 -5.43 3.72
N MET A 256 1.37 -6.66 3.69
CA MET A 256 1.18 -7.58 2.57
C MET A 256 -0.19 -8.24 2.65
N PHE A 257 -0.83 -8.42 1.48
CA PHE A 257 -2.07 -9.18 1.34
C PHE A 257 -1.74 -10.54 0.71
N PHE A 258 -1.77 -11.59 1.52
CA PHE A 258 -1.25 -12.90 1.15
C PHE A 258 -2.23 -13.69 0.28
N ASN A 259 -1.67 -14.51 -0.63
CA ASN A 259 -2.46 -15.40 -1.48
C ASN A 259 -2.78 -16.72 -0.76
N LEU A 260 -3.95 -17.31 -1.05
CA LEU A 260 -4.36 -18.61 -0.50
C LEU A 260 -3.65 -19.82 -1.12
N SER A 261 -2.83 -19.60 -2.14
CA SER A 261 -2.04 -20.65 -2.79
C SER A 261 -0.56 -20.39 -2.58
N GLU A 262 0.11 -21.24 -1.80
CA GLU A 262 1.55 -21.42 -1.91
C GLU A 262 1.81 -22.11 -3.27
N GLN A 263 2.15 -21.34 -4.30
CA GLN A 263 2.87 -21.93 -5.40
C GLN A 263 4.31 -22.14 -4.94
N ASN A 264 4.69 -23.42 -4.75
CA ASN A 264 6.08 -23.83 -4.67
C ASN A 264 6.88 -23.12 -5.80
N PRO A 265 8.05 -22.50 -5.54
CA PRO A 265 8.77 -21.68 -6.54
C PRO A 265 9.35 -22.48 -7.71
N THR A 266 9.15 -23.79 -7.79
CA THR A 266 9.70 -24.64 -8.84
C THR A 266 8.64 -24.90 -9.92
N GLY A 267 8.40 -23.91 -10.77
CA GLY A 267 7.48 -24.09 -11.90
C GLY A 267 7.42 -22.84 -12.77
N MET A 268 8.18 -22.86 -13.86
CA MET A 268 8.04 -21.88 -14.94
C MET A 268 6.59 -21.81 -15.44
N GLY A 269 6.05 -20.59 -15.41
CA GLY A 269 5.02 -20.11 -16.34
C GLY A 269 3.75 -20.95 -16.47
N GLN A 270 2.74 -20.67 -15.64
CA GLN A 270 1.36 -20.65 -16.11
C GLN A 270 0.64 -19.44 -15.53
N GLU A 271 0.36 -18.46 -16.40
CA GLU A 271 -0.66 -17.44 -16.16
C GLU A 271 -2.00 -18.12 -15.92
N HIS A 272 -2.37 -18.29 -14.66
CA HIS A 272 -3.74 -18.60 -14.32
C HIS A 272 -4.57 -17.32 -14.48
N ASN A 273 -5.26 -17.25 -15.61
CA ASN A 273 -6.31 -16.29 -15.92
C ASN A 273 -7.12 -15.89 -14.67
N ALA A 274 -7.48 -14.61 -14.59
CA ALA A 274 -8.29 -13.96 -13.56
C ALA A 274 -9.66 -14.60 -13.24
N SER A 275 -9.97 -15.77 -13.81
CA SER A 275 -11.10 -16.63 -13.48
C SER A 275 -10.92 -17.42 -12.16
N GLY A 276 -9.70 -17.46 -11.59
CA GLY A 276 -9.41 -18.21 -10.36
C GLY A 276 -10.00 -17.60 -9.07
N THR A 277 -10.20 -16.28 -9.02
CA THR A 277 -10.78 -15.59 -7.85
C THR A 277 -12.25 -15.92 -7.67
N HIS A 278 -13.02 -16.07 -8.75
CA HIS A 278 -14.43 -16.47 -8.69
C HIS A 278 -14.60 -17.93 -8.30
N ALA A 279 -13.72 -18.82 -8.78
CA ALA A 279 -13.72 -20.23 -8.37
C ALA A 279 -13.35 -20.39 -6.89
N LEU A 280 -12.29 -19.71 -6.43
CA LEU A 280 -11.90 -19.67 -5.01
C LEU A 280 -12.98 -19.03 -4.13
N ALA A 281 -13.59 -17.92 -4.57
CA ALA A 281 -14.72 -17.31 -3.88
C ALA A 281 -15.90 -18.29 -3.73
N ARG A 282 -16.20 -19.04 -4.79
CA ARG A 282 -17.27 -20.03 -4.79
C ARG A 282 -16.92 -21.25 -3.94
N THR A 283 -15.67 -21.71 -3.92
CA THR A 283 -15.19 -22.80 -3.06
C THR A 283 -15.18 -22.43 -1.59
N VAL A 284 -14.74 -21.20 -1.24
CA VAL A 284 -14.86 -20.63 0.11
C VAL A 284 -16.32 -20.56 0.54
N GLN A 285 -17.21 -20.13 -0.36
CA GLN A 285 -18.65 -20.11 -0.10
C GLN A 285 -19.25 -21.51 0.08
N SER A 286 -18.74 -22.53 -0.62
CA SER A 286 -19.33 -23.87 -0.63
C SER A 286 -18.79 -24.82 0.44
N GLN A 287 -17.58 -24.60 0.97
CA GLN A 287 -16.93 -25.58 1.87
C GLN A 287 -17.30 -25.44 3.35
N SER A 288 -17.87 -24.32 3.82
CA SER A 288 -18.18 -24.19 5.25
C SER A 288 -19.15 -23.08 5.64
N ARG A 289 -20.07 -22.64 4.78
CA ARG A 289 -21.16 -21.79 5.26
C ARG A 289 -22.30 -22.66 5.77
N THR A 290 -22.17 -23.14 7.00
CA THR A 290 -23.37 -23.26 7.83
C THR A 290 -24.00 -21.88 7.91
N ASP A 291 -25.32 -21.73 7.76
CA ASP A 291 -25.98 -20.42 7.72
C ASP A 291 -25.68 -19.54 8.97
N VAL A 292 -25.26 -20.18 10.07
CA VAL A 292 -24.89 -19.54 11.33
C VAL A 292 -23.36 -19.29 11.41
N PRO A 293 -22.93 -18.01 11.55
CA PRO A 293 -21.54 -17.66 11.85
C PRO A 293 -21.06 -18.21 13.20
N GLN A 294 -19.80 -18.66 13.25
CA GLN A 294 -19.09 -19.13 14.44
C GLN A 294 -17.70 -18.49 14.51
N PRO A 295 -17.56 -17.34 15.20
CA PRO A 295 -16.27 -16.68 15.39
C PRO A 295 -15.22 -17.62 15.98
N GLY A 296 -14.00 -17.58 15.45
CA GLY A 296 -12.91 -18.46 15.90
C GLY A 296 -12.82 -19.80 15.16
N ARG A 297 -13.80 -20.15 14.32
CA ARG A 297 -13.76 -21.37 13.51
C ARG A 297 -12.60 -21.31 12.52
N ILE A 298 -11.79 -22.37 12.51
CA ILE A 298 -10.70 -22.55 11.54
C ILE A 298 -11.21 -23.38 10.37
N LEU A 299 -11.06 -22.82 9.17
CA LEU A 299 -11.37 -23.45 7.89
C LEU A 299 -10.06 -23.78 7.18
N GLN A 300 -10.05 -24.85 6.37
CA GLN A 300 -8.95 -25.12 5.46
C GLN A 300 -9.38 -24.73 4.04
N VAL A 301 -8.76 -23.70 3.48
CA VAL A 301 -9.05 -23.20 2.13
C VAL A 301 -7.76 -23.29 1.31
N SER A 302 -7.78 -24.05 0.22
CA SER A 302 -6.62 -24.25 -0.66
C SER A 302 -5.35 -24.72 0.07
N GLY A 303 -5.53 -25.53 1.12
CA GLY A 303 -4.43 -26.03 1.96
C GLY A 303 -4.01 -25.11 3.11
N VAL A 304 -4.55 -23.90 3.18
CA VAL A 304 -4.23 -22.91 4.21
C VAL A 304 -5.32 -22.87 5.29
N HIS A 305 -4.93 -22.96 6.57
CA HIS A 305 -5.84 -22.81 7.70
C HIS A 305 -6.10 -21.32 7.99
N VAL A 306 -7.37 -20.92 8.01
CA VAL A 306 -7.80 -19.51 8.13
C VAL A 306 -9.05 -19.39 8.98
N GLN A 307 -9.27 -18.22 9.59
CA GLN A 307 -10.59 -17.77 10.03
C GLN A 307 -11.23 -16.93 8.94
N ASP A 308 -12.46 -17.27 8.51
CA ASP A 308 -13.21 -16.44 7.55
C ASP A 308 -13.79 -15.20 8.25
N GLU A 309 -13.58 -14.02 7.66
CA GLU A 309 -14.19 -12.78 8.15
C GLU A 309 -15.71 -12.84 8.26
N TYR A 310 -16.38 -13.65 7.43
CA TYR A 310 -17.82 -13.87 7.49
C TYR A 310 -18.25 -14.38 8.87
N GLU A 311 -17.40 -15.17 9.55
CA GLU A 311 -17.67 -15.69 10.89
C GLU A 311 -17.82 -14.57 11.93
N TRP A 312 -17.32 -13.36 11.63
CA TRP A 312 -17.36 -12.18 12.48
C TRP A 312 -18.44 -11.16 12.07
N LYS A 313 -19.28 -11.44 11.06
CA LYS A 313 -20.20 -10.46 10.46
C LYS A 313 -21.13 -9.77 11.48
N ASP A 314 -21.65 -10.53 12.44
CA ASP A 314 -22.59 -10.02 13.44
C ASP A 314 -21.87 -9.16 14.49
N TYR A 315 -20.64 -9.55 14.86
CA TYR A 315 -19.76 -8.77 15.73
C TYR A 315 -19.35 -7.46 15.07
N CYS A 316 -19.02 -7.48 13.78
CA CYS A 316 -18.71 -6.28 13.03
C CYS A 316 -19.91 -5.34 12.90
N SER A 317 -21.11 -5.89 12.69
CA SER A 317 -22.36 -5.11 12.65
C SER A 317 -22.65 -4.44 14.00
N GLN A 318 -22.50 -5.17 15.10
CA GLN A 318 -22.65 -4.62 16.45
C GLN A 318 -21.60 -3.53 16.75
N ARG A 319 -20.34 -3.77 16.38
CA ARG A 319 -19.25 -2.80 16.55
C ARG A 319 -19.49 -1.53 15.75
N ALA A 320 -19.99 -1.65 14.52
CA ALA A 320 -20.39 -0.50 13.70
C ALA A 320 -21.55 0.27 14.33
N ALA A 321 -22.58 -0.42 14.83
CA ALA A 321 -23.70 0.21 15.53
C ALA A 321 -23.29 0.92 16.83
N ALA A 322 -22.24 0.42 17.50
CA ALA A 322 -21.62 1.07 18.66
C ALA A 322 -20.63 2.19 18.29
N GLY A 323 -20.49 2.54 17.00
CA GLY A 323 -19.63 3.61 16.51
C GLY A 323 -18.14 3.28 16.49
N PHE A 324 -17.77 1.99 16.44
CA PHE A 324 -16.37 1.54 16.49
C PHE A 324 -15.60 2.08 17.71
N ASN A 325 -16.28 2.27 18.83
CA ASN A 325 -15.80 2.91 20.05
C ASN A 325 -14.73 2.11 20.82
N SER A 326 -13.82 1.41 20.13
CA SER A 326 -12.85 0.54 20.78
C SER A 326 -11.44 0.45 20.17
N GLY A 327 -10.44 0.67 21.04
CA GLY A 327 -9.01 0.46 20.90
C GLY A 327 -8.32 1.23 19.78
N MET A 328 -7.19 0.65 19.36
CA MET A 328 -6.38 1.15 18.24
C MET A 328 -7.11 1.11 16.90
N GLY A 329 -8.14 0.27 16.79
CA GLY A 329 -8.98 0.16 15.62
C GLY A 329 -9.68 1.46 15.28
N GLU A 330 -10.21 2.17 16.28
CA GLU A 330 -10.83 3.48 16.08
C GLU A 330 -9.81 4.51 15.56
N ILE A 331 -8.61 4.56 16.16
CA ILE A 331 -7.54 5.45 15.74
C ILE A 331 -7.16 5.18 14.28
N PHE A 332 -7.00 3.90 13.91
CA PHE A 332 -6.76 3.51 12.53
C PHE A 332 -7.88 3.96 11.59
N ARG A 333 -9.14 3.69 11.95
CA ARG A 333 -10.28 4.08 11.13
C ARG A 333 -10.37 5.59 10.93
N LYS A 334 -10.13 6.38 11.99
CA LYS A 334 -10.09 7.85 11.90
C LYS A 334 -8.98 8.31 10.95
N VAL A 335 -7.77 7.75 11.05
CA VAL A 335 -6.66 8.06 10.11
C VAL A 335 -7.02 7.67 8.67
N ALA A 336 -7.52 6.45 8.47
CA ALA A 336 -7.84 5.94 7.14
C ALA A 336 -9.05 6.63 6.49
N ALA A 337 -9.95 7.20 7.29
CA ALA A 337 -11.09 7.99 6.85
C ALA A 337 -10.75 9.43 6.42
N ILE A 338 -9.53 9.91 6.67
CA ILE A 338 -9.10 11.26 6.31
C ILE A 338 -9.22 11.47 4.78
N SER A 339 -8.75 10.49 4.02
CA SER A 339 -8.69 10.48 2.55
C SER A 339 -8.99 9.08 2.00
N PRO A 340 -10.24 8.58 2.07
CA PRO A 340 -10.54 7.19 1.70
C PRO A 340 -10.27 6.91 0.21
N ILE A 341 -9.74 5.72 -0.09
CA ILE A 341 -9.56 5.27 -1.49
C ILE A 341 -10.94 5.05 -2.11
N ARG A 342 -11.29 5.90 -3.08
CA ARG A 342 -12.43 5.68 -3.96
C ARG A 342 -11.99 4.70 -5.03
N ALA A 343 -12.61 3.52 -5.07
CA ALA A 343 -12.36 2.59 -6.17
C ALA A 343 -12.57 3.33 -7.50
N GLN A 344 -11.68 3.14 -8.46
CA GLN A 344 -11.84 3.73 -9.79
C GLN A 344 -13.03 3.07 -10.51
N GLN A 345 -14.26 3.43 -10.13
CA GLN A 345 -15.47 3.10 -10.87
C GLN A 345 -15.66 3.97 -12.12
N LYS A 346 -14.67 4.80 -12.46
CA LYS A 346 -14.89 6.00 -13.29
C LYS A 346 -14.63 5.86 -14.79
N GLN A 347 -13.91 4.85 -15.29
CA GLN A 347 -13.61 4.80 -16.74
C GLN A 347 -14.53 3.91 -17.59
N VAL A 348 -15.28 2.97 -17.00
CA VAL A 348 -16.21 2.13 -17.79
C VAL A 348 -17.47 2.91 -18.20
N ASN A 349 -17.90 3.88 -17.39
CA ASN A 349 -19.11 4.65 -17.66
C ASN A 349 -18.90 5.80 -18.66
N GLU A 350 -17.74 6.46 -18.65
CA GLU A 350 -17.43 7.53 -19.62
C GLU A 350 -17.23 6.99 -21.04
N ILE A 351 -16.61 5.81 -21.19
CA ILE A 351 -16.48 5.14 -22.49
C ILE A 351 -17.85 4.62 -22.97
N SER A 352 -18.70 4.10 -22.07
CA SER A 352 -20.05 3.67 -22.43
C SER A 352 -20.99 4.82 -22.85
N SER A 353 -20.74 6.05 -22.37
CA SER A 353 -21.45 7.26 -22.82
C SER A 353 -20.88 7.90 -24.09
N LEU A 354 -19.68 7.47 -24.52
CA LEU A 354 -19.07 7.91 -25.78
C LEU A 354 -19.32 6.91 -26.93
N ILE A 355 -19.75 5.68 -26.61
CA ILE A 355 -20.09 4.62 -27.56
C ILE A 355 -21.62 4.53 -27.80
N ARG A 356 -22.45 5.23 -27.00
CA ARG A 356 -23.86 5.50 -27.30
C ARG A 356 -24.00 6.88 -27.91
#